data_AF-A0A7F5R7I7-F1
#
_entry.id   AF-A0A7F5R7I7-F1
#
_cell.length_a   1.000
_cell.length_b   1.000
_cell.length_c   1.000
_cell.angle_alpha   90.00
_cell.angle_beta   90.00
_cell.angle_gamma   90.00
#
_symmetry.space_group_name_H-M   'P 1'
#
loop_
_entity.id
_entity.type
_entity.pdbx_description
1 polymer ?
#
loop_
_entity_poly.entity_id
_entity_poly.type
_entity_poly.pdbx_seq_one_letter_code
_entity_poly.pdbx_strand_id
1 'polypeptide(L)'
;MQEVLFSFRVKFYPPDPFKLKEEITRYQIFMQLKRDLLHGRLCSPNESIMLAALIIQGELGDYDPEVHVGNYVSSFRILLKQTEQNEEKIMEIHKRDLKGQSPSQVENKFLKIASQLDTYGVDPHPAKDHKGTQLYLGINYSGILTFQGSRKTHHFRWPDIQKINYEGKMFIIHLNYNEKKHTIGFKCATGASCKYVWRCAIEQMLFFTLPCSSDAPPVVIGGGFFSWGTKFKYTGRTEREILEDANPLERKEPKVQRTSSISRKAASVPATPSTPLQPHLGVYHIHM
;
A
#
# COMPACT_ATOMS: atom_id res chain seq x y z
N MET A 1 -9.08 7.67 -30.98
CA MET A 1 -9.46 8.01 -29.59
C MET A 1 -8.51 7.23 -28.69
N GLN A 2 -7.79 7.87 -27.77
CA GLN A 2 -6.87 7.14 -26.87
C GLN A 2 -7.72 6.42 -25.81
N GLU A 3 -7.60 5.10 -25.71
CA GLU A 3 -8.34 4.33 -24.71
C GLU A 3 -7.88 4.72 -23.30
N VAL A 4 -8.85 5.02 -22.43
CA VAL A 4 -8.58 5.35 -21.03
C VAL A 4 -8.67 4.08 -20.20
N LEU A 5 -7.56 3.69 -19.58
CA LEU A 5 -7.48 2.52 -18.71
C LEU A 5 -7.72 2.92 -17.25
N PHE A 6 -8.74 2.34 -16.63
CA PHE A 6 -8.99 2.45 -15.19
C PHE A 6 -8.50 1.19 -14.46
N SER A 7 -7.91 1.36 -13.28
CA SER A 7 -7.50 0.27 -12.41
C SER A 7 -8.15 0.42 -11.04
N PHE A 8 -8.88 -0.60 -10.62
CA PHE A 8 -9.36 -0.71 -9.25
C PHE A 8 -8.16 -1.00 -8.31
N ARG A 9 -8.02 -0.20 -7.23
CA ARG A 9 -6.88 -0.26 -6.31
C ARG A 9 -7.34 0.00 -4.87
N VAL A 10 -6.66 -0.60 -3.91
CA VAL A 10 -6.81 -0.25 -2.50
C VAL A 10 -6.06 1.05 -2.24
N LYS A 11 -6.74 2.03 -1.65
CA LYS A 11 -6.17 3.33 -1.28
C LYS A 11 -5.83 3.41 0.21
N PHE A 12 -6.77 2.96 1.05
CA PHE A 12 -6.64 2.92 2.49
C PHE A 12 -6.56 1.47 2.94
N TYR A 13 -5.40 1.07 3.44
CA TYR A 13 -5.18 -0.28 3.95
C TYR A 13 -5.55 -0.28 5.43
N PRO A 14 -6.57 -1.05 5.87
CA PRO A 14 -6.98 -1.08 7.26
C PRO A 14 -5.84 -1.65 8.13
N PRO A 15 -5.67 -1.14 9.37
CA PRO A 15 -4.68 -1.66 10.32
C PRO A 15 -4.87 -3.15 10.60
N ASP A 16 -6.13 -3.58 10.62
CA ASP A 16 -6.53 -4.97 10.76
C ASP A 16 -7.48 -5.34 9.60
N PRO A 17 -7.02 -6.11 8.60
CA PRO A 17 -7.87 -6.52 7.48
C PRO A 17 -9.03 -7.43 7.91
N PHE A 18 -8.99 -8.05 9.10
CA PHE A 18 -10.06 -8.91 9.60
C PHE A 18 -11.25 -8.13 10.20
N LYS A 19 -11.12 -6.81 10.38
CA LYS A 19 -12.26 -5.94 10.70
C LYS A 19 -13.19 -5.69 9.52
N LEU A 20 -12.76 -6.02 8.30
CA LEU A 20 -13.61 -5.94 7.12
C LEU A 20 -14.66 -7.04 7.18
N LYS A 21 -15.93 -6.66 7.01
CA LYS A 21 -17.08 -7.57 7.08
C LYS A 21 -17.01 -8.68 6.02
N GLU A 22 -16.94 -8.29 4.75
CA GLU A 22 -17.03 -9.24 3.62
C GLU A 22 -15.67 -9.86 3.23
N GLU A 23 -15.66 -11.15 2.94
CA GLU A 23 -14.53 -11.92 2.41
C GLU A 23 -14.03 -11.34 1.10
N ILE A 24 -14.94 -10.89 0.22
CA ILE A 24 -14.54 -10.31 -1.06
C ILE A 24 -13.64 -9.09 -0.89
N THR A 25 -13.88 -8.25 0.13
CA THR A 25 -13.06 -7.06 0.38
C THR A 25 -11.69 -7.45 0.91
N ARG A 26 -11.62 -8.45 1.80
CA ARG A 26 -10.34 -9.02 2.27
C ARG A 26 -9.55 -9.64 1.11
N TYR A 27 -10.25 -10.33 0.20
CA TYR A 27 -9.65 -10.89 -1.00
C TYR A 27 -9.08 -9.81 -1.94
N GLN A 28 -9.77 -8.67 -2.11
CA GLN A 28 -9.22 -7.55 -2.89
C GLN A 28 -7.95 -6.96 -2.26
N ILE A 29 -7.87 -6.90 -0.93
CA ILE A 29 -6.63 -6.51 -0.24
C ILE A 29 -5.53 -7.54 -0.49
N PHE A 30 -5.84 -8.83 -0.39
CA PHE A 30 -4.88 -9.89 -0.72
C PHE A 30 -4.36 -9.75 -2.15
N MET A 31 -5.23 -9.51 -3.14
CA MET A 31 -4.84 -9.30 -4.54
C MET A 31 -3.96 -8.07 -4.73
N GLN A 32 -4.26 -6.97 -4.05
CA GLN A 32 -3.44 -5.77 -4.07
C GLN A 32 -2.06 -6.03 -3.43
N LEU A 33 -2.00 -6.74 -2.30
CA LEU A 33 -0.74 -7.05 -1.64
C LEU A 33 0.12 -8.06 -2.41
N LYS A 34 -0.48 -9.01 -3.14
CA LYS A 34 0.22 -9.86 -4.11
C LYS A 34 0.96 -9.01 -5.14
N ARG A 35 0.27 -7.99 -5.68
CA ARG A 35 0.88 -7.02 -6.58
C ARG A 35 1.98 -6.22 -5.88
N ASP A 36 1.75 -5.77 -4.65
CA ASP A 36 2.74 -5.00 -3.91
C ASP A 36 4.01 -5.83 -3.62
N LEU A 37 3.88 -7.13 -3.37
CA LEU A 37 5.00 -8.08 -3.24
C LEU A 37 5.78 -8.22 -4.56
N LEU A 38 5.07 -8.43 -5.68
CA LEU A 38 5.67 -8.54 -7.02
C LEU A 38 6.44 -7.26 -7.41
N HIS A 39 5.92 -6.10 -7.05
CA HIS A 39 6.56 -4.82 -7.33
C HIS A 39 7.59 -4.40 -6.27
N GLY A 40 7.85 -5.25 -5.26
CA GLY A 40 8.85 -5.00 -4.21
C GLY A 40 8.47 -3.91 -3.21
N ARG A 41 7.18 -3.54 -3.13
CA ARG A 41 6.64 -2.62 -2.13
C ARG A 41 6.41 -3.31 -0.80
N LEU A 42 5.89 -4.53 -0.81
CA LEU A 42 5.71 -5.33 0.39
C LEU A 42 6.98 -6.16 0.62
N CYS A 43 7.94 -5.63 1.37
CA CYS A 43 9.27 -6.22 1.47
C CYS A 43 9.71 -6.43 2.93
N SER A 44 10.07 -7.68 3.22
CA SER A 44 10.90 -8.13 4.35
C SER A 44 11.62 -9.41 3.90
N PRO A 45 12.95 -9.53 4.00
CA PRO A 45 13.68 -10.66 3.41
C PRO A 45 13.13 -12.04 3.80
N ASN A 46 12.79 -12.24 5.08
CA ASN A 46 12.29 -13.53 5.56
C ASN A 46 10.81 -13.75 5.19
N GLU A 47 9.97 -12.72 5.40
CA GLU A 47 8.52 -12.87 5.19
C GLU A 47 8.16 -12.95 3.71
N SER A 48 8.94 -12.34 2.81
CA SER A 48 8.65 -12.35 1.36
C SER A 48 8.63 -13.77 0.79
N ILE A 49 9.47 -14.68 1.31
CA ILE A 49 9.52 -16.09 0.89
C ILE A 49 8.28 -16.84 1.39
N MET A 50 7.90 -16.65 2.66
CA MET A 50 6.66 -17.25 3.20
C MET A 50 5.42 -16.75 2.45
N LEU A 51 5.33 -15.45 2.20
CA LEU A 51 4.24 -14.85 1.43
C LEU A 51 4.18 -15.42 0.00
N ALA A 52 5.32 -15.62 -0.65
CA ALA A 52 5.39 -16.23 -1.98
C ALA A 52 4.98 -17.72 -1.97
N ALA A 53 5.38 -18.49 -0.95
CA ALA A 53 4.95 -19.88 -0.78
C ALA A 53 3.43 -19.99 -0.54
N LEU A 54 2.86 -19.07 0.23
CA LEU A 54 1.40 -18.96 0.38
C LEU A 54 0.73 -18.68 -0.97
N ILE A 55 1.26 -17.78 -1.80
CA ILE A 55 0.73 -17.56 -3.15
C ILE A 55 0.76 -18.86 -3.97
N ILE A 56 1.86 -19.61 -3.94
CA ILE A 56 1.98 -20.89 -4.65
C ILE A 56 0.94 -21.90 -4.18
N GLN A 57 0.78 -22.11 -2.87
CA GLN A 57 -0.24 -23.01 -2.32
C GLN A 57 -1.65 -22.58 -2.73
N GLY A 58 -1.94 -21.28 -2.72
CA GLY A 58 -3.25 -20.76 -3.12
C GLY A 58 -3.56 -20.93 -4.62
N GLU A 59 -2.53 -20.98 -5.45
CA GLU A 59 -2.65 -21.11 -6.92
C GLU A 59 -2.63 -22.56 -7.40
N LEU A 60 -1.79 -23.40 -6.79
CA LEU A 60 -1.56 -24.79 -7.21
C LEU A 60 -2.27 -25.82 -6.34
N GLY A 61 -2.71 -25.46 -5.13
CA GLY A 61 -3.17 -26.43 -4.13
C GLY A 61 -2.00 -27.15 -3.47
N ASP A 62 -2.25 -28.34 -2.93
CA ASP A 62 -1.23 -29.13 -2.24
C ASP A 62 -0.12 -29.61 -3.18
N TYR A 63 1.11 -29.65 -2.65
CA TYR A 63 2.23 -30.25 -3.36
C TYR A 63 1.98 -31.73 -3.68
N ASP A 64 1.93 -32.03 -4.98
CA ASP A 64 2.02 -33.34 -5.61
C ASP A 64 3.38 -33.53 -6.32
N PRO A 65 4.19 -34.56 -5.99
CA PRO A 65 5.48 -34.83 -6.63
C PRO A 65 5.41 -35.24 -8.10
N GLU A 66 4.28 -35.74 -8.60
CA GLU A 66 4.10 -36.10 -10.01
C GLU A 66 3.78 -34.88 -10.88
N VAL A 67 3.10 -33.89 -10.29
CA VAL A 67 2.71 -32.64 -10.98
C VAL A 67 3.79 -31.56 -10.84
N HIS A 68 4.35 -31.40 -9.63
CA HIS A 68 5.26 -30.32 -9.28
C HIS A 68 6.73 -30.74 -9.43
N VAL A 69 7.09 -31.09 -10.66
CA VAL A 69 8.43 -31.55 -11.03
C VAL A 69 9.35 -30.37 -11.35
N GLY A 70 10.64 -30.51 -11.02
CA GLY A 70 11.65 -29.48 -11.29
C GLY A 70 11.40 -28.19 -10.51
N ASN A 71 11.73 -27.05 -11.12
CA ASN A 71 11.52 -25.72 -10.55
C ASN A 71 10.20 -25.11 -11.05
N TYR A 72 9.07 -25.66 -10.61
CA TYR A 72 7.74 -25.22 -11.03
C TYR A 72 7.42 -23.76 -10.60
N VAL A 73 8.11 -23.24 -9.57
CA VAL A 73 7.93 -21.86 -9.09
C VAL A 73 8.46 -20.82 -10.09
N SER A 74 9.49 -21.16 -10.88
CA SER A 74 10.06 -20.26 -11.91
C SER A 74 9.06 -19.79 -12.98
N SER A 75 7.95 -20.52 -13.17
CA SER A 75 6.86 -20.13 -14.08
C SER A 75 5.98 -19.01 -13.53
N PHE A 76 6.12 -18.66 -12.26
CA PHE A 76 5.35 -17.62 -11.58
C PHE A 76 6.22 -16.40 -11.32
N ARG A 77 5.71 -15.22 -11.67
CA ARG A 77 6.33 -13.94 -11.29
C ARG A 77 5.73 -13.47 -9.98
N ILE A 78 6.42 -13.71 -8.87
CA ILE A 78 5.91 -13.43 -7.51
C ILE A 78 6.70 -12.35 -6.80
N LEU A 79 8.03 -12.32 -7.00
CA LEU A 79 8.93 -11.38 -6.35
C LEU A 79 9.58 -10.44 -7.37
N LEU A 80 9.85 -9.19 -6.98
CA LEU A 80 10.58 -8.22 -7.82
C LEU A 80 11.97 -8.73 -8.23
N LYS A 81 12.65 -9.39 -7.28
CA LYS A 81 13.95 -10.06 -7.48
C LYS A 81 13.79 -11.53 -7.11
N GLN A 82 13.27 -12.30 -8.05
CA GLN A 82 13.14 -13.75 -7.91
C GLN A 82 14.46 -14.41 -8.37
N THR A 83 15.09 -15.16 -7.47
CA THR A 83 16.34 -15.89 -7.71
C THR A 83 16.08 -17.38 -7.50
N GLU A 84 16.91 -18.25 -8.08
CA GLU A 84 16.79 -19.71 -7.90
C GLU A 84 16.80 -20.09 -6.41
N GLN A 85 17.67 -19.46 -5.60
CA GLN A 85 17.70 -19.67 -4.15
C GLN A 85 16.37 -19.32 -3.46
N ASN A 86 15.67 -18.27 -3.92
CA ASN A 86 14.36 -17.92 -3.38
C ASN A 86 13.32 -18.95 -3.81
N GLU A 87 13.36 -19.40 -5.07
CA GLU A 87 12.45 -20.40 -5.63
C GLU A 87 12.58 -21.75 -4.93
N GLU A 88 13.81 -22.19 -4.65
CA GLU A 88 14.09 -23.38 -3.85
C GLU A 88 13.45 -23.31 -2.46
N LYS A 89 13.66 -22.20 -1.74
CA LYS A 89 13.04 -22.00 -0.41
C LYS A 89 11.51 -21.95 -0.47
N ILE A 90 10.95 -21.32 -1.51
CA ILE A 90 9.50 -21.28 -1.72
C ILE A 90 8.97 -22.71 -1.95
N MET A 91 9.65 -23.51 -2.77
CA MET A 91 9.29 -24.92 -3.00
C MET A 91 9.41 -25.76 -1.74
N GLU A 92 10.44 -25.55 -0.92
CA GLU A 92 10.62 -26.25 0.35
C GLU A 92 9.46 -25.99 1.32
N ILE A 93 9.06 -24.73 1.48
CA ILE A 93 7.92 -24.35 2.33
C ILE A 93 6.61 -24.92 1.78
N HIS A 94 6.38 -24.83 0.46
CA HIS A 94 5.19 -25.39 -0.19
C HIS A 94 5.07 -26.91 0.06
N LYS A 95 6.19 -27.65 -0.05
CA LYS A 95 6.24 -29.10 0.17
C LYS A 95 6.00 -29.51 1.63
N ARG A 96 6.55 -28.76 2.59
CA ARG A 96 6.62 -29.19 4.00
C ARG A 96 5.54 -28.59 4.89
N ASP A 97 5.18 -27.33 4.67
CA ASP A 97 4.50 -26.53 5.69
C ASP A 97 3.07 -26.14 5.32
N LEU A 98 2.67 -26.29 4.05
CA LEU A 98 1.42 -25.72 3.53
C LEU A 98 0.32 -26.73 3.17
N LYS A 99 0.63 -28.03 3.19
CA LYS A 99 -0.31 -29.12 2.83
C LYS A 99 -1.61 -29.05 3.64
N GLY A 100 -2.73 -29.27 2.96
CA GLY A 100 -4.08 -29.29 3.52
C GLY A 100 -4.69 -27.90 3.77
N GLN A 101 -3.97 -26.82 3.45
CA GLN A 101 -4.52 -25.47 3.57
C GLN A 101 -5.33 -25.11 2.33
N SER A 102 -6.60 -24.79 2.56
CA SER A 102 -7.49 -24.25 1.52
C SER A 102 -7.07 -22.83 1.09
N PRO A 103 -7.47 -22.38 -0.12
CA PRO A 103 -7.16 -21.03 -0.59
C PRO A 103 -7.54 -19.92 0.39
N SER A 104 -8.70 -20.01 1.06
CA SER A 104 -9.12 -19.01 2.04
C SER A 104 -8.25 -18.99 3.31
N GLN A 105 -7.77 -20.16 3.78
CA GLN A 105 -6.83 -20.23 4.91
C GLN A 105 -5.48 -19.62 4.56
N VAL A 106 -4.99 -19.90 3.35
CA VAL A 106 -3.77 -19.32 2.80
C VAL A 106 -3.86 -17.81 2.67
N GLU A 107 -4.97 -17.30 2.11
CA GLU A 107 -5.26 -15.86 1.98
C GLU A 107 -5.27 -15.18 3.36
N ASN A 108 -5.94 -15.77 4.34
CA ASN A 108 -5.96 -15.25 5.71
C ASN A 108 -4.58 -15.27 6.36
N LYS A 109 -3.80 -16.35 6.20
CA LYS A 109 -2.43 -16.42 6.72
C LYS A 109 -1.53 -15.38 6.05
N PHE A 110 -1.68 -15.16 4.75
CA PHE A 110 -0.98 -14.12 4.00
C PHE A 110 -1.32 -12.73 4.57
N LEU A 111 -2.61 -12.40 4.70
CA LEU A 111 -3.05 -11.11 5.22
C LEU A 111 -2.51 -10.84 6.63
N LYS A 112 -2.53 -11.86 7.50
CA LYS A 112 -2.02 -11.77 8.87
C LYS A 112 -0.53 -11.45 8.92
N ILE A 113 0.28 -12.07 8.06
CA ILE A 113 1.72 -11.80 7.97
C ILE A 113 1.94 -10.41 7.36
N ALA A 114 1.30 -10.13 6.23
CA ALA A 114 1.49 -8.90 5.48
C ALA A 114 1.12 -7.66 6.30
N SER A 115 0.04 -7.70 7.09
CA SER A 115 -0.40 -6.56 7.92
C SER A 115 0.57 -6.23 9.07
N GLN A 116 1.51 -7.10 9.39
CA GLN A 116 2.54 -6.87 10.43
C GLN A 116 3.81 -6.23 9.87
N LEU A 117 3.95 -6.13 8.55
CA LEU A 117 5.12 -5.56 7.91
C LEU A 117 5.10 -4.04 7.97
N ASP A 118 6.25 -3.42 8.23
CA ASP A 118 6.42 -1.96 8.16
C ASP A 118 6.06 -1.37 6.79
N THR A 119 6.14 -2.19 5.75
CA THR A 119 5.85 -1.84 4.36
C THR A 119 4.40 -2.09 3.96
N TYR A 120 3.55 -2.54 4.89
CA TYR A 120 2.13 -2.77 4.64
C TYR A 120 1.42 -1.47 4.23
N GLY A 121 0.79 -1.49 3.05
CA GLY A 121 0.06 -0.36 2.49
C GLY A 121 0.94 0.84 2.13
N VAL A 122 2.27 0.66 2.00
CA VAL A 122 3.21 1.75 1.70
C VAL A 122 3.46 1.87 0.21
N ASP A 123 3.21 3.05 -0.36
CA ASP A 123 3.76 3.47 -1.65
C ASP A 123 5.00 4.35 -1.41
N PRO A 124 6.22 3.91 -1.80
CA PRO A 124 7.44 4.62 -1.46
C PRO A 124 7.67 5.86 -2.35
N HIS A 125 7.98 6.99 -1.71
CA HIS A 125 8.31 8.25 -2.39
C HIS A 125 9.78 8.65 -2.16
N PRO A 126 10.60 8.75 -3.22
CA PRO A 126 12.02 9.06 -3.06
C PRO A 126 12.24 10.50 -2.55
N ALA A 127 13.10 10.66 -1.56
CA ALA A 127 13.46 11.94 -0.97
C ALA A 127 14.90 11.92 -0.42
N LYS A 128 15.36 13.07 0.07
CA LYS A 128 16.62 13.22 0.81
C LYS A 128 16.39 13.86 2.17
N ASP A 129 17.13 13.43 3.18
CA ASP A 129 17.14 14.10 4.49
C ASP A 129 17.97 15.41 4.45
N HIS A 130 18.09 16.07 5.61
CA HIS A 130 18.89 17.29 5.78
C HIS A 130 20.40 17.09 5.53
N LYS A 131 20.91 15.85 5.61
CA LYS A 131 22.31 15.50 5.31
C LYS A 131 22.53 15.15 3.84
N GLY A 132 21.46 15.12 3.03
CA GLY A 132 21.50 14.72 1.62
C GLY A 132 21.43 13.20 1.41
N THR A 133 21.22 12.41 2.47
CA THR A 133 21.10 10.96 2.40
C THR A 133 19.82 10.59 1.66
N GLN A 134 19.93 9.70 0.67
CA GLN A 134 18.77 9.21 -0.08
C GLN A 134 17.95 8.25 0.77
N LEU A 135 16.63 8.41 0.75
CA LEU A 135 15.67 7.56 1.45
C LEU A 135 14.33 7.52 0.71
N TYR A 136 13.44 6.66 1.16
CA TYR A 136 12.04 6.64 0.74
C TYR A 136 11.15 7.07 1.90
N LEU A 137 10.19 7.94 1.62
CA LEU A 137 9.06 8.24 2.50
C LEU A 137 7.95 7.22 2.22
N GLY A 138 7.41 6.60 3.26
CA GLY A 138 6.21 5.78 3.20
C GLY A 138 5.11 6.39 4.06
N ILE A 139 3.85 6.20 3.66
CA ILE A 139 2.69 6.71 4.38
C ILE A 139 1.70 5.55 4.52
N ASN A 140 1.25 5.25 5.74
CA ASN A 140 0.27 4.20 5.98
C ASN A 140 -0.69 4.55 7.13
N TYR A 141 -1.47 3.58 7.60
CA TYR A 141 -2.46 3.77 8.66
C TYR A 141 -1.89 4.31 9.98
N SER A 142 -0.60 4.11 10.24
CA SER A 142 0.03 4.45 11.51
C SER A 142 0.77 5.80 11.51
N GLY A 143 1.24 6.25 10.35
CA GLY A 143 2.10 7.42 10.26
C GLY A 143 2.84 7.59 8.95
N ILE A 144 3.85 8.45 9.02
CA ILE A 144 4.87 8.62 7.97
C ILE A 144 6.12 7.85 8.41
N LEU A 145 6.65 7.03 7.53
CA LEU A 145 7.84 6.21 7.75
C LEU A 145 8.95 6.65 6.80
N THR A 146 10.20 6.44 7.21
CA THR A 146 11.35 6.59 6.32
C THR A 146 12.08 5.27 6.17
N PHE A 147 12.57 4.98 4.97
CA PHE A 147 13.28 3.74 4.65
C PHE A 147 14.60 4.02 3.94
N GLN A 148 15.63 3.27 4.31
CA GLN A 148 16.88 3.16 3.56
C GLN A 148 17.03 1.70 3.12
N GLY A 149 16.90 1.45 1.81
CA GLY A 149 16.65 0.09 1.32
C GLY A 149 15.32 -0.43 1.86
N SER A 150 15.31 -1.65 2.39
CA SER A 150 14.14 -2.26 3.07
C SER A 150 14.06 -1.96 4.57
N ARG A 151 15.04 -1.25 5.13
CA ARG A 151 15.10 -0.96 6.57
C ARG A 151 14.35 0.32 6.91
N LYS A 152 13.36 0.22 7.79
CA LYS A 152 12.72 1.37 8.44
C LYS A 152 13.74 2.11 9.31
N THR A 153 13.88 3.42 9.12
CA THR A 153 14.79 4.29 9.90
C THR A 153 14.04 5.16 10.90
N HIS A 154 12.89 5.71 10.53
CA HIS A 154 12.04 6.51 11.43
C HIS A 154 10.56 6.19 11.22
N HIS A 155 9.78 6.46 12.26
CA HIS A 155 8.32 6.38 12.26
C HIS A 155 7.75 7.60 12.98
N PHE A 156 7.10 8.48 12.23
CA PHE A 156 6.38 9.65 12.71
C PHE A 156 4.90 9.29 12.80
N ARG A 157 4.44 8.91 13.99
CA ARG A 157 3.07 8.44 14.18
C ARG A 157 2.08 9.58 14.07
N TRP A 158 0.87 9.30 13.60
CA TRP A 158 -0.16 10.33 13.48
C TRP A 158 -0.42 11.15 14.76
N PRO A 159 -0.50 10.55 15.97
CA PRO A 159 -0.71 11.31 17.20
C PRO A 159 0.42 12.29 17.55
N ASP A 160 1.64 12.04 17.05
CA ASP A 160 2.81 12.88 17.33
C ASP A 160 2.95 14.02 16.29
N ILE A 161 2.21 13.98 15.18
CA ILE A 161 2.26 14.96 14.09
C ILE A 161 1.24 16.07 14.32
N GLN A 162 1.72 17.30 14.51
CA GLN A 162 0.86 18.48 14.68
C GLN A 162 0.47 19.11 13.34
N LYS A 163 1.39 19.13 12.38
CA LYS A 163 1.19 19.79 11.09
C LYS A 163 2.10 19.18 10.04
N ILE A 164 1.57 19.02 8.83
CA ILE A 164 2.32 18.61 7.65
C ILE A 164 2.25 19.74 6.62
N ASN A 165 3.42 20.18 6.18
CA ASN A 165 3.59 21.28 5.23
C ASN A 165 4.43 20.84 4.03
N TYR A 166 4.42 21.67 2.99
CA TYR A 166 5.46 21.62 1.96
C TYR A 166 5.79 23.02 1.45
N GLU A 167 7.04 23.25 1.08
CA GLU A 167 7.52 24.50 0.47
C GLU A 167 8.53 24.20 -0.64
N GLY A 168 8.21 24.59 -1.87
CA GLY A 168 9.02 24.24 -3.03
C GLY A 168 9.20 22.73 -3.13
N LYS A 169 10.43 22.24 -2.92
CA LYS A 169 10.79 20.81 -2.93
C LYS A 169 10.87 20.19 -1.52
N MET A 170 10.60 20.95 -0.47
CA MET A 170 10.75 20.51 0.92
C MET A 170 9.41 20.05 1.49
N PHE A 171 9.33 18.77 1.88
CA PHE A 171 8.25 18.18 2.64
C PHE A 171 8.58 18.31 4.12
N ILE A 172 7.69 18.90 4.92
CA ILE A 172 7.99 19.33 6.29
C ILE A 172 6.97 18.73 7.26
N ILE A 173 7.47 18.07 8.30
CA ILE A 173 6.66 17.48 9.38
C ILE A 173 6.96 18.24 10.66
N HIS A 174 5.94 18.80 11.28
CA HIS A 174 6.01 19.39 12.62
C HIS A 174 5.46 18.39 13.63
N LEU A 175 6.31 18.02 14.58
CA LEU A 175 6.02 17.02 15.61
C LEU A 175 5.93 17.69 16.98
N ASN A 176 5.14 17.09 17.85
CA ASN A 176 5.19 17.35 19.28
C ASN A 176 5.36 16.03 20.02
N TYR A 177 6.53 15.86 20.61
CA TYR A 177 6.87 14.67 21.37
C TYR A 177 7.50 15.08 22.69
N ASN A 178 6.99 14.57 23.80
CA ASN A 178 7.42 14.93 25.16
C ASN A 178 7.47 16.46 25.39
N GLU A 179 6.39 17.16 24.99
CA GLU A 179 6.24 18.62 25.11
C GLU A 179 7.27 19.46 24.33
N LYS A 180 8.08 18.82 23.48
CA LYS A 180 9.07 19.49 22.63
C LYS A 180 8.61 19.50 21.18
N LYS A 181 8.66 20.68 20.57
CA LYS A 181 8.37 20.89 19.16
C LYS A 181 9.60 20.52 18.32
N HIS A 182 9.42 19.62 17.37
CA HIS A 182 10.44 19.25 16.40
C HIS A 182 9.95 19.54 14.99
N THR A 183 10.85 19.96 14.10
CA THR A 183 10.54 20.16 12.68
C THR A 183 11.53 19.36 11.85
N ILE A 184 11.00 18.43 11.05
CA ILE A 184 11.79 17.53 10.19
C ILE A 184 11.46 17.82 8.73
N GLY A 185 12.49 17.96 7.90
CA GLY A 185 12.35 18.28 6.48
C GLY A 185 12.97 17.21 5.57
N PHE A 186 12.28 16.91 4.48
CA PHE A 186 12.73 15.99 3.43
C PHE A 186 12.66 16.67 2.06
N LYS A 187 13.74 16.60 1.30
CA LYS A 187 13.82 17.19 -0.04
C LYS A 187 13.38 16.18 -1.10
N CYS A 188 12.25 16.44 -1.76
CA CYS A 188 11.76 15.68 -2.92
C CYS A 188 12.48 16.10 -4.22
N ALA A 189 12.33 15.30 -5.28
CA ALA A 189 12.96 15.58 -6.57
C ALA A 189 12.44 16.88 -7.23
N THR A 190 11.13 17.10 -7.16
CA THR A 190 10.42 18.24 -7.76
C THR A 190 9.37 18.78 -6.79
N GLY A 191 8.94 20.03 -7.00
CA GLY A 191 7.86 20.59 -6.18
C GLY A 191 6.51 19.91 -6.41
N ALA A 192 6.27 19.40 -7.63
CA ALA A 192 5.09 18.60 -7.93
C ALA A 192 5.08 17.27 -7.15
N SER A 193 6.21 16.56 -7.12
CA SER A 193 6.36 15.34 -6.31
C SER A 193 6.19 15.65 -4.82
N CYS A 194 6.76 16.75 -4.33
CA CYS A 194 6.61 17.18 -2.94
C CYS A 194 5.13 17.46 -2.57
N LYS A 195 4.44 18.23 -3.41
CA LYS A 195 3.00 18.51 -3.27
C LYS A 195 2.16 17.23 -3.30
N TYR A 196 2.53 16.25 -4.13
CA TYR A 196 1.85 14.96 -4.19
C TYR A 196 2.01 14.18 -2.87
N VAL A 197 3.25 14.02 -2.38
CA VAL A 197 3.52 13.37 -1.07
C VAL A 197 2.74 14.05 0.05
N TRP A 198 2.73 15.39 0.05
CA TRP A 198 1.95 16.15 1.01
C TRP A 198 0.45 15.86 0.95
N ARG A 199 -0.15 15.82 -0.25
CA ARG A 199 -1.57 15.47 -0.42
C ARG A 199 -1.86 14.05 0.09
N CYS A 200 -1.03 13.08 -0.27
CA CYS A 200 -1.16 11.70 0.19
C CYS A 200 -1.09 11.63 1.72
N ALA A 201 -0.16 12.35 2.35
CA ALA A 201 0.00 12.36 3.79
C ALA A 201 -1.19 12.99 4.52
N ILE A 202 -1.69 14.13 4.03
CA ILE A 202 -2.88 14.78 4.60
C ILE A 202 -4.10 13.87 4.44
N GLU A 203 -4.32 13.28 3.27
CA GLU A 203 -5.48 12.44 3.03
C GLU A 203 -5.48 11.17 3.89
N GLN A 204 -4.34 10.49 4.00
CA GLN A 204 -4.17 9.32 4.88
C GLN A 204 -4.37 9.70 6.36
N MET A 205 -3.75 10.79 6.80
CA MET A 205 -3.90 11.28 8.17
C MET A 205 -5.37 11.55 8.49
N LEU A 206 -6.08 12.32 7.66
CA LEU A 206 -7.48 12.66 7.91
C LEU A 206 -8.39 11.42 7.86
N PHE A 207 -8.16 10.47 6.96
CA PHE A 207 -8.94 9.23 6.90
C PHE A 207 -8.85 8.41 8.20
N PHE A 208 -7.65 8.25 8.76
CA PHE A 208 -7.41 7.39 9.92
C PHE A 208 -7.56 8.10 11.28
N THR A 209 -7.47 9.43 11.34
CA THR A 209 -7.51 10.15 12.63
C THR A 209 -8.77 10.94 12.88
N LEU A 210 -9.51 11.36 11.85
CA LEU A 210 -10.72 12.15 12.06
C LEU A 210 -11.86 11.28 12.61
N PRO A 211 -12.57 11.76 13.65
CA PRO A 211 -13.83 11.16 14.09
C PRO A 211 -14.88 11.13 12.97
N CYS A 212 -15.12 12.27 12.35
CA CYS A 212 -16.14 12.47 11.31
C CYS A 212 -15.57 13.26 10.13
N SER A 213 -16.01 12.95 8.92
CA SER A 213 -15.58 13.66 7.71
C SER A 213 -16.03 15.11 7.68
N SER A 214 -17.16 15.43 8.35
CA SER A 214 -17.66 16.80 8.50
C SER A 214 -16.71 17.71 9.28
N ASP A 215 -15.88 17.13 10.14
CA ASP A 215 -14.96 17.86 11.00
C ASP A 215 -13.63 18.15 10.31
N ALA A 216 -13.46 17.71 9.05
CA ALA A 216 -12.23 17.90 8.31
C ALA A 216 -11.97 19.39 8.06
N PRO A 217 -10.87 19.95 8.59
CA PRO A 217 -10.57 21.37 8.41
C PRO A 217 -10.16 21.65 6.95
N PRO A 218 -10.47 22.84 6.40
CA PRO A 218 -9.88 23.26 5.15
C PRO A 218 -8.37 23.43 5.35
N VAL A 219 -7.56 22.66 4.61
CA VAL A 219 -6.10 22.75 4.71
C VAL A 219 -5.60 23.71 3.65
N VAL A 220 -5.02 24.85 4.07
CA VAL A 220 -4.45 25.86 3.19
C VAL A 220 -2.96 26.01 3.47
N ILE A 221 -2.14 25.91 2.44
CA ILE A 221 -0.68 26.08 2.51
C ILE A 221 -0.25 27.19 1.55
N GLY A 222 0.56 28.11 2.06
CA GLY A 222 0.95 29.32 1.33
C GLY A 222 -0.20 30.32 1.23
N GLY A 223 -0.01 31.39 0.45
CA GLY A 223 -0.92 32.53 0.38
C GLY A 223 -0.35 33.76 1.06
N GLY A 224 0.61 34.40 0.37
CA GLY A 224 0.97 35.80 0.60
C GLY A 224 0.44 36.67 -0.54
N PHE A 225 0.69 37.98 -0.51
CA PHE A 225 0.18 38.97 -1.48
C PHE A 225 0.49 38.69 -2.96
N PHE A 226 1.38 37.73 -3.28
CA PHE A 226 1.76 37.34 -4.65
C PHE A 226 1.77 35.82 -4.92
N SER A 227 1.26 34.96 -4.02
CA SER A 227 1.25 33.50 -4.24
C SER A 227 -0.14 32.88 -4.19
N TRP A 228 -0.47 32.09 -5.20
CA TRP A 228 -1.63 31.20 -5.17
C TRP A 228 -1.37 30.08 -4.15
N GLY A 229 -2.02 30.16 -3.00
CA GLY A 229 -1.98 29.12 -1.98
C GLY A 229 -2.56 27.80 -2.49
N THR A 230 -2.02 26.68 -2.02
CA THR A 230 -2.63 25.36 -2.26
C THR A 230 -3.73 25.13 -1.23
N LYS A 231 -4.95 24.91 -1.71
CA LYS A 231 -6.08 24.46 -0.89
C LYS A 231 -6.25 22.95 -1.05
N PHE A 232 -6.54 22.28 0.05
CA PHE A 232 -6.95 20.88 0.09
C PHE A 232 -8.26 20.79 0.89
N LYS A 233 -9.23 20.08 0.32
CA LYS A 233 -10.50 19.74 0.94
C LYS A 233 -10.60 18.23 0.98
N TYR A 234 -10.80 17.69 2.17
CA TYR A 234 -11.06 16.26 2.33
C TYR A 234 -12.43 15.91 1.72
N THR A 235 -12.50 14.78 1.04
CA THR A 235 -13.71 14.28 0.39
C THR A 235 -13.80 12.78 0.59
N GLY A 236 -14.96 12.29 1.02
CA GLY A 236 -15.18 10.88 1.34
C GLY A 236 -15.40 10.67 2.83
N ARG A 237 -15.45 9.40 3.22
CA ARG A 237 -15.70 8.97 4.60
C ARG A 237 -14.40 8.64 5.32
N THR A 238 -14.36 8.88 6.62
CA THR A 238 -13.27 8.45 7.50
C THR A 238 -13.35 6.95 7.77
N GLU A 239 -12.28 6.37 8.30
CA GLU A 239 -12.28 4.98 8.75
C GLU A 239 -13.39 4.72 9.78
N ARG A 240 -13.55 5.62 10.76
CA ARG A 240 -14.55 5.49 11.81
C ARG A 240 -15.96 5.49 11.26
N GLU A 241 -16.28 6.43 10.36
CA GLU A 241 -17.59 6.46 9.71
C GLU A 241 -17.86 5.17 8.91
N ILE A 242 -16.85 4.58 8.27
CA ILE A 242 -17.01 3.33 7.50
C ILE A 242 -17.22 2.13 8.44
N LEU A 243 -16.49 2.07 9.55
CA LEU A 243 -16.59 0.97 10.51
C LEU A 243 -17.89 1.05 11.34
N GLU A 244 -18.33 2.27 11.68
CA GLU A 244 -19.56 2.53 12.45
C GLU A 244 -20.83 2.46 11.61
N ASP A 245 -20.72 2.49 10.28
CA ASP A 245 -21.83 2.16 9.37
C ASP A 245 -22.13 0.66 9.46
N ALA A 246 -22.83 0.34 10.54
CA ALA A 246 -23.25 -0.97 10.93
C ALA A 246 -24.47 -1.44 10.13
N ASN A 247 -25.01 -0.62 9.23
CA ASN A 247 -26.11 -1.03 8.37
C ASN A 247 -25.72 -2.35 7.68
N PRO A 248 -26.48 -3.44 7.94
CA PRO A 248 -26.28 -4.68 7.22
C PRO A 248 -26.36 -4.33 5.74
N LEU A 249 -25.36 -4.75 4.98
CA LEU A 249 -25.52 -4.74 3.53
C LEU A 249 -26.73 -5.65 3.26
N GLU A 250 -27.85 -5.10 2.82
CA GLU A 250 -29.09 -5.86 2.57
C GLU A 250 -28.91 -6.94 1.48
N ARG A 251 -27.75 -6.94 0.81
CA ARG A 251 -27.36 -7.93 -0.18
C ARG A 251 -26.71 -9.16 0.48
N LYS A 252 -26.94 -10.33 -0.13
CA LYS A 252 -26.19 -11.55 0.16
C LYS A 252 -24.71 -11.36 -0.18
N GLU A 253 -23.83 -11.83 0.70
CA GLU A 253 -22.38 -11.77 0.49
C GLU A 253 -21.99 -12.46 -0.84
N PRO A 254 -21.26 -11.76 -1.73
CA PRO A 254 -20.86 -12.33 -3.01
C PRO A 254 -19.81 -13.42 -2.80
N LYS A 255 -19.92 -14.52 -3.56
CA LYS A 255 -18.90 -15.56 -3.57
C LYS A 255 -17.60 -15.03 -4.20
N VAL A 256 -16.47 -15.28 -3.55
CA VAL A 256 -15.15 -14.95 -4.10
C VAL A 256 -14.84 -15.86 -5.29
N GLN A 257 -14.79 -15.27 -6.49
CA GLN A 257 -14.28 -15.95 -7.68
C GLN A 257 -12.74 -15.82 -7.71
N ARG A 258 -12.07 -16.91 -7.34
CA ARG A 258 -10.60 -16.98 -7.37
C ARG A 258 -10.16 -17.27 -8.80
N THR A 259 -9.71 -16.25 -9.52
CA THR A 259 -9.05 -16.44 -10.82
C THR A 259 -7.58 -16.76 -10.59
N SER A 260 -7.13 -17.89 -11.12
CA SER A 260 -5.71 -18.23 -11.09
C SER A 260 -4.89 -17.17 -11.85
N SER A 261 -3.74 -16.81 -11.27
CA SER A 261 -2.78 -15.92 -11.90
C SER A 261 -1.89 -16.62 -12.95
N ILE A 262 -2.14 -17.91 -13.24
CA ILE A 262 -1.56 -18.61 -14.39
C ILE A 262 -1.93 -17.84 -15.66
N SER A 263 -0.91 -17.26 -16.27
CA SER A 263 -0.94 -16.49 -17.50
C SER A 263 -1.90 -17.09 -18.55
N ARG A 264 -3.15 -16.59 -18.60
CA ARG A 264 -3.61 -16.11 -19.89
C ARG A 264 -2.75 -14.89 -20.17
N LYS A 265 -2.05 -14.91 -21.29
CA LYS A 265 -1.55 -13.69 -21.95
C LYS A 265 -2.76 -12.78 -22.17
N ALA A 266 -3.24 -12.11 -21.12
CA ALA A 266 -4.06 -10.94 -21.27
C ALA A 266 -3.14 -9.97 -21.98
N ALA A 267 -3.57 -9.52 -23.17
CA ALA A 267 -2.86 -8.54 -23.97
C ALA A 267 -2.29 -7.49 -23.02
N SER A 268 -0.96 -7.37 -23.03
CA SER A 268 -0.17 -6.62 -22.07
C SER A 268 -0.69 -5.19 -21.96
N VAL A 269 -1.58 -4.95 -21.00
CA VAL A 269 -1.83 -3.61 -20.52
C VAL A 269 -0.53 -3.18 -19.83
N PRO A 270 0.07 -2.05 -20.24
CA PRO A 270 1.31 -1.56 -19.63
C PRO A 270 1.15 -1.55 -18.11
N ALA A 271 2.18 -1.97 -17.39
CA ALA A 271 2.20 -1.81 -15.94
C ALA A 271 1.98 -0.32 -15.65
N THR A 272 0.80 0.04 -15.12
CA THR A 272 0.50 1.44 -14.80
C THR A 272 1.59 1.92 -13.84
N PRO A 273 2.38 2.94 -14.20
CA PRO A 273 3.35 3.50 -13.29
C PRO A 273 2.60 3.93 -12.04
N SER A 274 3.12 3.55 -10.88
CA SER A 274 2.39 3.72 -9.62
C SER A 274 2.40 5.16 -9.11
N THR A 275 3.02 6.04 -9.88
CA THR A 275 3.00 7.48 -9.68
C THR A 275 2.73 8.10 -11.05
N PRO A 276 1.83 9.09 -11.17
CA PRO A 276 1.69 9.84 -12.42
C PRO A 276 2.96 10.66 -12.64
N LEU A 277 3.96 10.09 -13.31
CA LEU A 277 5.07 10.83 -13.90
C LEU A 277 4.65 11.35 -15.28
N GLN A 278 3.49 12.00 -15.39
CA GLN A 278 3.17 12.85 -16.53
C GLN A 278 2.30 14.04 -16.08
N PRO A 279 2.72 15.30 -16.33
CA PRO A 279 2.05 16.49 -15.82
C PRO A 279 0.77 16.89 -16.59
N HIS A 280 0.17 16.03 -17.43
CA HIS A 280 -0.81 16.50 -18.42
C HIS A 280 -2.20 15.84 -18.45
N LEU A 281 -2.57 14.95 -17.53
CA LEU A 281 -3.92 14.38 -17.52
C LEU A 281 -4.60 14.64 -16.17
N GLY A 282 -5.69 15.40 -16.24
CA GLY A 282 -6.54 15.77 -15.11
C GLY A 282 -7.04 14.52 -14.38
N VAL A 283 -6.85 14.53 -13.06
CA VAL A 283 -7.34 13.50 -12.16
C VAL A 283 -8.86 13.64 -12.07
N TYR A 284 -9.59 12.82 -12.82
CA TYR A 284 -11.02 12.61 -12.60
C TYR A 284 -11.19 11.53 -11.53
N HIS A 285 -11.54 11.95 -10.33
CA HIS A 285 -12.07 11.05 -9.31
C HIS A 285 -13.53 10.74 -9.64
N ILE A 286 -13.86 9.48 -9.87
CA ILE A 286 -15.23 8.98 -9.85
C ILE A 286 -15.40 8.26 -8.51
N HIS A 287 -16.35 8.73 -7.72
CA HIS A 287 -16.79 8.09 -6.49
C HIS A 287 -17.72 6.91 -6.83
N MET A 288 -17.46 5.75 -6.24
CA MET A 288 -18.47 4.73 -5.95
C MET A 288 -18.57 4.58 -4.44
#